data_AF-A0A6B7DX72-F1
#
_entry.id   AF-A0A6B7DX72-F1
#
_cell.length_a   1.000
_cell.length_b   1.000
_cell.length_c   1.000
_cell.angle_alpha   90.00
_cell.angle_beta   90.00
_cell.angle_gamma   90.00
#
_symmetry.space_group_name_H-M   'P 1'
#
loop_
_entity.id
_entity.type
_entity.pdbx_description
1 polymer ?
#
loop_
_entity_poly.entity_id
_entity_poly.type
_entity_poly.pdbx_seq_one_letter_code
_entity_poly.pdbx_strand_id
1 'polypeptide(L)'
;GCSASLISVDIVRNIFKSNKNLYALVVTSESLSPNWYSGSDRSMILANCLFRSGGCAILLTNKRALKHKAMLKLNCLVRTHHGARDESYGCCMQKEDDQGRLGFHLSKNLPKSATRAFVDNLKEMSPKILPLSELLRFLIVSLVRKMSQTSSKVGGATKPVINLKTGVDHFCLHTGGKAVIDGIGLNLELSEYDLEPA
;
A
#
# COMPACT_ATOMS: atom_id res chain seq x y z
N GLY A 1 4.98 10.93 7.19
CA GLY A 1 5.38 9.54 6.88
C GLY A 1 4.87 9.15 5.50
N CYS A 2 5.29 7.99 5.00
CA CYS A 2 5.14 7.59 3.58
C CYS A 2 3.70 7.57 3.03
N SER A 3 2.69 7.35 3.88
CA SER A 3 1.28 7.32 3.46
C SER A 3 0.62 8.70 3.35
N ALA A 4 1.33 9.78 3.71
CA ALA A 4 0.76 11.13 3.81
C ALA A 4 0.08 11.58 2.51
N SER A 5 0.69 11.34 1.35
CA SER A 5 0.13 11.73 0.04
C SER A 5 -1.26 11.12 -0.19
N LEU A 6 -1.42 9.82 0.06
CA LEU A 6 -2.70 9.13 -0.12
C LEU A 6 -3.75 9.55 0.91
N ILE A 7 -3.33 9.83 2.15
CA ILE A 7 -4.22 10.37 3.19
C ILE A 7 -4.72 11.77 2.78
N SER A 8 -3.84 12.64 2.29
CA SER A 8 -4.22 13.97 1.78
C SER A 8 -5.21 13.87 0.62
N VAL A 9 -5.02 12.92 -0.30
CA VAL A 9 -5.97 12.64 -1.39
C VAL A 9 -7.34 12.21 -0.85
N ASP A 10 -7.39 11.38 0.19
CA ASP A 10 -8.67 10.98 0.81
C ASP A 10 -9.38 12.16 1.50
N ILE A 11 -8.63 13.04 2.17
CA ILE A 11 -9.18 14.28 2.74
C ILE A 11 -9.80 15.14 1.63
N VAL A 12 -9.07 15.39 0.54
CA VAL A 12 -9.59 16.15 -0.62
C VAL A 12 -10.82 15.48 -1.21
N ARG A 13 -10.80 14.15 -1.38
CA ARG A 13 -11.96 13.38 -1.86
C ARG A 13 -13.19 13.61 -0.97
N ASN A 14 -13.02 13.63 0.36
CA ASN A 14 -14.13 13.88 1.28
C ASN A 14 -14.63 15.32 1.20
N ILE A 15 -13.75 16.31 1.07
CA ILE A 15 -14.15 17.72 0.84
C ILE A 15 -14.95 17.85 -0.47
N PHE A 16 -14.52 17.16 -1.53
CA PHE A 16 -15.17 17.16 -2.85
C PHE A 16 -16.53 16.45 -2.87
N LYS A 17 -16.85 15.61 -1.87
CA LYS A 17 -18.20 15.05 -1.70
C LYS A 17 -19.18 16.11 -1.19
N SER A 18 -18.72 17.00 -0.32
CA SER A 18 -19.56 18.04 0.28
C SER A 18 -19.63 19.32 -0.56
N ASN A 19 -18.57 19.65 -1.29
CA ASN A 19 -18.45 20.91 -2.03
C ASN A 19 -18.21 20.64 -3.52
N LYS A 20 -19.02 21.24 -4.39
CA LYS A 20 -18.94 21.05 -5.85
C LYS A 20 -18.03 22.09 -6.51
N ASN A 21 -17.52 21.74 -7.69
CA ASN A 21 -16.77 22.63 -8.59
C ASN A 21 -15.50 23.25 -8.00
N LEU A 22 -14.76 22.47 -7.21
CA LEU A 22 -13.51 22.90 -6.59
C LEU A 22 -12.28 22.43 -7.37
N TYR A 23 -11.16 23.10 -7.09
CA TYR A 23 -9.82 22.59 -7.29
C TYR A 23 -9.17 22.35 -5.94
N ALA A 24 -8.26 21.39 -5.88
CA ALA A 24 -7.38 21.20 -4.75
C ALA A 24 -5.99 20.88 -5.27
N LEU A 25 -4.97 21.52 -4.67
CA LEU A 25 -3.57 21.20 -4.90
C LEU A 25 -3.05 20.46 -3.68
N VAL A 26 -2.69 19.19 -3.86
CA VAL A 26 -1.98 18.41 -2.84
C VAL A 26 -0.50 18.53 -3.12
N VAL A 27 0.25 19.08 -2.17
CA VAL A 27 1.72 19.18 -2.25
C VAL A 27 2.32 18.34 -1.14
N THR A 28 3.31 17.53 -1.49
CA THR A 28 4.14 16.81 -0.53
C THR A 28 5.59 17.14 -0.76
N SER A 29 6.35 17.21 0.32
CA SER A 29 7.78 17.43 0.32
C SER A 29 8.38 16.68 1.49
N GLU A 30 9.53 16.07 1.26
CA GLU A 30 10.31 15.34 2.24
C GLU A 30 11.77 15.77 2.12
N SER A 31 12.35 16.16 3.26
CA SER A 31 13.75 16.57 3.35
C SER A 31 14.46 15.71 4.38
N LEU A 32 15.57 15.10 3.96
CA LEU A 32 16.40 14.26 4.83
C LEU A 32 17.39 15.05 5.67
N SER A 33 17.79 16.24 5.23
CA SER A 33 18.84 17.02 5.87
C SER A 33 18.66 17.18 7.39
N PRO A 34 17.45 17.46 7.93
CA PRO A 34 17.29 17.55 9.38
C PRO A 34 17.26 16.20 10.12
N ASN A 35 17.17 15.08 9.40
CA ASN A 35 16.90 13.75 9.96
C ASN A 35 18.01 12.72 9.69
N TRP A 36 19.22 13.16 9.36
CA TRP A 36 20.36 12.26 9.15
C TRP A 36 20.77 11.58 10.44
N TYR A 37 20.74 10.24 10.47
CA TYR A 37 21.18 9.49 11.64
C TYR A 37 22.71 9.34 11.66
N SER A 38 23.37 9.84 12.71
CA SER A 38 24.84 9.82 12.87
C SER A 38 25.36 8.72 13.80
N GLY A 39 24.49 7.87 14.32
CA GLY A 39 24.87 6.80 15.23
C GLY A 39 25.21 5.48 14.56
N SER A 40 25.35 4.43 15.37
CA SER A 40 25.77 3.09 14.94
C SER A 40 24.67 2.03 15.01
N ASP A 41 23.44 2.38 15.41
CA ASP A 41 22.32 1.44 15.41
C ASP A 41 21.96 1.05 13.98
N ARG A 42 22.17 -0.22 13.64
CA ARG A 42 21.90 -0.78 12.32
C ARG A 42 20.44 -0.60 11.89
N SER A 43 19.49 -0.68 12.83
CA SER A 43 18.06 -0.50 12.54
C SER A 43 17.70 0.93 12.15
N MET A 44 18.55 1.90 12.49
CA MET A 44 18.39 3.32 12.13
C MET A 44 19.24 3.72 10.93
N ILE A 45 20.44 3.15 10.76
CA ILE A 45 21.31 3.40 9.59
C ILE A 45 20.59 3.05 8.28
N LEU A 46 19.75 2.01 8.26
CA LEU A 46 18.99 1.62 7.08
C LEU A 46 18.15 2.78 6.51
N ALA A 47 17.64 3.68 7.35
CA ALA A 47 16.90 4.85 6.90
C ALA A 47 17.76 5.78 6.03
N ASN A 48 19.04 5.97 6.36
CA ASN A 48 19.98 6.78 5.55
C ASN A 48 20.22 6.18 4.15
N CYS A 49 20.13 4.85 4.03
CA CYS A 49 20.28 4.15 2.75
C CYS A 49 19.01 4.20 1.90
N LEU A 50 17.84 4.16 2.53
CA LEU A 50 16.55 4.04 1.86
C LEU A 50 15.91 5.39 1.52
N PHE A 51 15.98 6.37 2.42
CA PHE A 51 15.28 7.62 2.26
C PHE A 51 16.01 8.57 1.30
N ARG A 52 15.25 9.36 0.56
CA ARG A 52 15.74 10.39 -0.37
C ARG A 52 14.85 11.62 -0.29
N SER A 53 15.44 12.79 -0.53
CA SER A 53 14.69 14.04 -0.50
C SER A 53 13.90 14.16 -1.79
N GLY A 54 12.67 14.64 -1.70
CA GLY A 54 11.80 14.72 -2.87
C GLY A 54 10.50 15.45 -2.56
N GLY A 55 9.65 15.54 -3.56
CA GLY A 55 8.32 16.12 -3.42
C GLY A 55 7.48 15.88 -4.65
N CYS A 56 6.18 16.00 -4.50
CA CYS A 56 5.25 15.95 -5.61
C CYS A 56 4.10 16.93 -5.42
N ALA A 57 3.48 17.32 -6.52
CA ALA A 57 2.26 18.12 -6.53
C ALA A 57 1.21 17.44 -7.40
N ILE A 58 -0.02 17.36 -6.89
CA ILE A 58 -1.15 16.75 -7.57
C ILE A 58 -2.29 17.76 -7.61
N LEU A 59 -2.72 18.12 -8.82
CA LEU A 59 -3.91 18.94 -9.03
C LEU A 59 -5.14 18.04 -9.17
N LEU A 60 -6.13 18.25 -8.30
CA LEU A 60 -7.38 17.50 -8.25
C LEU A 60 -8.56 18.43 -8.53
N THR A 61 -9.62 17.91 -9.15
CA THR A 61 -10.88 18.63 -9.33
C THR A 61 -12.08 17.70 -9.32
N ASN A 62 -13.24 18.20 -8.87
CA ASN A 62 -14.54 17.54 -9.04
C ASN A 62 -15.46 18.26 -10.03
N LYS A 63 -14.92 19.18 -10.84
CA LYS A 63 -15.64 19.88 -11.92
C LYS A 63 -15.98 18.89 -13.04
N ARG A 64 -17.28 18.62 -13.24
CA ARG A 64 -17.74 17.72 -14.31
C ARG A 64 -17.34 18.19 -15.71
N ALA A 65 -17.28 19.50 -15.93
CA ALA A 65 -16.86 20.11 -17.19
C ALA A 65 -15.41 19.77 -17.58
N LEU A 66 -14.57 19.36 -16.62
CA LEU A 66 -13.15 19.03 -16.86
C LEU A 66 -12.89 17.54 -16.94
N LYS A 67 -13.94 16.69 -16.93
CA LYS A 67 -13.81 15.24 -16.97
C LYS A 67 -12.94 14.75 -18.13
N HIS A 68 -13.09 15.36 -19.32
CA HIS A 68 -12.34 14.99 -20.52
C HIS A 68 -10.89 15.50 -20.54
N LYS A 69 -10.51 16.36 -19.59
CA LYS A 69 -9.15 16.88 -19.44
C LYS A 69 -8.37 16.18 -18.32
N ALA A 70 -9.03 15.37 -17.50
CA ALA A 70 -8.39 14.68 -16.38
C ALA A 70 -7.55 13.50 -16.89
N MET A 71 -6.29 13.44 -16.45
CA MET A 71 -5.38 12.32 -16.79
C MET A 71 -5.86 11.00 -16.15
N LEU A 72 -6.31 11.06 -14.90
CA LEU A 72 -6.77 9.93 -14.13
C LEU A 72 -8.04 10.30 -13.36
N LYS A 73 -8.87 9.30 -13.09
CA LYS A 73 -10.06 9.42 -12.23
C LYS A 73 -9.91 8.52 -11.01
N LEU A 74 -10.05 9.10 -9.82
CA LEU A 74 -10.10 8.34 -8.58
C LEU A 74 -11.45 7.62 -8.44
N ASN A 75 -11.46 6.31 -8.65
CA ASN A 75 -12.67 5.49 -8.55
C ASN A 75 -12.90 4.97 -7.12
N CYS A 76 -11.86 4.39 -6.53
CA CYS A 76 -11.90 3.77 -5.20
C CYS A 76 -10.69 4.21 -4.38
N LEU A 77 -10.89 4.36 -3.08
CA LEU A 77 -9.83 4.58 -2.09
C LEU A 77 -10.24 3.84 -0.82
N VAL A 78 -9.36 2.97 -0.34
CA VAL A 78 -9.54 2.17 0.88
C VAL A 78 -8.34 2.40 1.80
N ARG A 79 -8.61 2.56 3.09
CA ARG A 79 -7.57 2.73 4.12
C ARG A 79 -7.67 1.63 5.16
N THR A 80 -6.57 0.94 5.41
CA THR A 80 -6.43 -0.07 6.48
C THR A 80 -5.47 0.45 7.54
N HIS A 81 -5.80 0.26 8.82
CA HIS A 81 -5.00 0.73 9.93
C HIS A 81 -4.69 -0.43 10.90
N HIS A 82 -3.41 -0.73 11.08
CA HIS A 82 -2.92 -1.81 11.96
C HIS A 82 -2.27 -1.28 13.25
N GLY A 83 -2.44 -0.01 13.61
CA GLY A 83 -1.77 0.58 14.78
C GLY A 83 -2.19 0.00 16.14
N ALA A 84 -3.25 -0.80 16.22
CA ALA A 84 -3.61 -1.54 17.43
C ALA A 84 -2.76 -2.82 17.65
N ARG A 85 -1.89 -3.17 16.70
CA ARG A 85 -0.96 -4.30 16.80
C ARG A 85 0.42 -3.77 17.13
N ASP A 86 1.03 -4.21 18.23
CA ASP A 86 2.35 -3.72 18.67
C ASP A 86 3.43 -3.93 17.60
N GLU A 87 3.43 -5.08 16.91
CA GLU A 87 4.36 -5.35 15.80
C GLU A 87 4.23 -4.35 14.64
N SER A 88 3.02 -3.83 14.39
CA SER A 88 2.77 -2.87 13.31
C SER A 88 2.93 -1.42 13.77
N TYR A 89 2.65 -1.14 15.04
CA TYR A 89 2.86 0.17 15.64
C TYR A 89 4.36 0.47 15.76
N GLY A 90 5.13 -0.48 16.30
CA GLY A 90 6.56 -0.32 16.55
C GLY A 90 7.48 -0.59 15.36
N CYS A 91 6.97 -0.97 14.17
CA CYS A 91 7.85 -1.39 13.09
C CYS A 91 8.56 -0.28 12.33
N CYS A 92 8.07 0.96 12.41
CA CYS A 92 8.68 2.13 11.79
C CYS A 92 8.38 3.36 12.65
N MET A 93 9.35 3.83 13.43
CA MET A 93 9.16 4.95 14.34
C MET A 93 10.38 5.86 14.36
N GLN A 94 10.15 7.16 14.48
CA GLN A 94 11.21 8.09 14.85
C GLN A 94 11.43 8.00 16.36
N LYS A 95 12.67 7.75 16.78
CA LYS A 95 13.04 7.68 18.20
C LYS A 95 14.52 7.96 18.39
N GLU A 96 14.91 8.21 19.62
CA GLU A 96 16.32 8.34 20.00
C GLU A 96 16.96 6.95 20.16
N ASP A 97 18.25 6.86 19.88
CA ASP A 97 19.09 5.73 20.26
C ASP A 97 19.57 5.86 21.72
N ASP A 98 20.32 4.86 22.19
CA ASP A 98 20.84 4.82 23.57
C ASP A 98 21.79 6.00 23.92
N GLN A 99 22.25 6.76 22.93
CA GLN A 99 23.10 7.93 23.10
C GLN A 99 22.33 9.25 22.88
N GLY A 100 21.00 9.21 22.80
CA GLY A 100 20.14 10.37 22.60
C GLY A 100 20.14 10.91 21.16
N ARG A 101 20.65 10.18 20.18
CA ARG A 101 20.66 10.62 18.78
C ARG A 101 19.36 10.23 18.11
N LEU A 102 18.67 11.20 17.53
CA LEU A 102 17.41 10.98 16.83
C LEU A 102 17.63 10.19 15.52
N GLY A 103 16.84 9.16 15.31
CA GLY A 103 16.86 8.35 14.09
C GLY A 103 15.51 7.72 13.78
N PHE A 104 15.41 7.08 12.61
CA PHE A 104 14.23 6.31 12.21
C PHE A 104 14.49 4.82 12.40
N HIS A 105 13.88 4.24 13.43
CA HIS A 105 13.95 2.82 13.69
C HIS A 105 13.10 2.04 12.68
N LEU A 106 13.73 1.15 11.92
CA LEU A 106 13.09 0.19 11.04
C LEU A 106 13.23 -1.22 11.63
N SER A 107 12.11 -1.79 12.08
CA SER A 107 12.09 -3.16 12.63
C SER A 107 12.27 -4.20 11.52
N LYS A 108 12.91 -5.32 11.85
CA LYS A 108 12.99 -6.49 10.96
C LYS A 108 11.61 -7.05 10.58
N ASN A 109 10.59 -6.79 11.40
CA ASN A 109 9.21 -7.21 11.14
C ASN A 109 8.46 -6.27 10.19
N LEU A 110 9.05 -5.14 9.78
CA LEU A 110 8.41 -4.15 8.90
C LEU A 110 7.87 -4.77 7.59
N PRO A 111 8.62 -5.60 6.82
CA PRO A 111 8.07 -6.22 5.61
C PRO A 111 6.84 -7.08 5.90
N LYS A 112 6.87 -7.92 6.94
CA LYS A 112 5.74 -8.76 7.35
C LYS A 112 4.52 -7.91 7.75
N SER A 113 4.72 -6.85 8.53
CA SER A 113 3.66 -5.92 8.93
C SER A 113 3.05 -5.19 7.72
N ALA A 114 3.90 -4.73 6.79
CA ALA A 114 3.48 -4.05 5.56
C ALA A 114 2.68 -4.98 4.63
N THR A 115 3.21 -6.18 4.34
CA THR A 115 2.52 -7.20 3.54
C THR A 115 1.16 -7.55 4.14
N ARG A 116 1.09 -7.75 5.47
CA ARG A 116 -0.18 -8.05 6.13
C ARG A 116 -1.20 -6.92 5.97
N ALA A 117 -0.79 -5.68 6.23
CA ALA A 117 -1.66 -4.51 6.08
C ALA A 117 -2.15 -4.35 4.64
N PHE A 118 -1.27 -4.63 3.67
CA PHE A 118 -1.57 -4.57 2.25
C PHE A 118 -2.55 -5.66 1.81
N VAL A 119 -2.34 -6.92 2.22
CA VAL A 119 -3.28 -8.02 1.96
C VAL A 119 -4.66 -7.74 2.56
N ASP A 120 -4.72 -7.23 3.79
CA ASP A 120 -5.99 -6.88 4.43
C ASP A 120 -6.66 -5.69 3.73
N ASN A 121 -5.89 -4.73 3.20
CA ASN A 121 -6.42 -3.65 2.36
C ASN A 121 -6.99 -4.16 1.03
N LEU A 122 -6.33 -5.14 0.40
CA LEU A 122 -6.79 -5.74 -0.85
C LEU A 122 -8.06 -6.56 -0.66
N LYS A 123 -8.26 -7.25 0.46
CA LYS A 123 -9.55 -7.92 0.73
C LYS A 123 -10.74 -6.96 0.65
N GLU A 124 -10.54 -5.71 1.07
CA GLU A 124 -11.55 -4.65 1.01
C GLU A 124 -11.62 -3.93 -0.34
N MET A 125 -10.53 -3.95 -1.11
CA MET A 125 -10.42 -3.26 -2.39
C MET A 125 -10.83 -4.16 -3.58
N SER A 126 -10.41 -5.42 -3.59
CA SER A 126 -10.65 -6.38 -4.67
C SER A 126 -12.11 -6.47 -5.11
N PRO A 127 -13.11 -6.57 -4.21
CA PRO A 127 -14.51 -6.62 -4.62
C PRO A 127 -15.02 -5.35 -5.31
N LYS A 128 -14.33 -4.22 -5.14
CA LYS A 128 -14.70 -2.90 -5.69
C LYS A 128 -14.05 -2.62 -7.05
N ILE A 129 -12.97 -3.33 -7.38
CA ILE A 129 -12.18 -3.09 -8.60
C ILE A 129 -12.25 -4.26 -9.59
N LEU A 130 -12.55 -5.47 -9.13
CA LEU A 130 -12.54 -6.65 -9.98
C LEU A 130 -13.87 -6.86 -10.70
N PRO A 131 -13.83 -7.46 -11.91
CA PRO A 131 -15.04 -7.84 -12.62
C PRO A 131 -15.82 -8.92 -11.86
N LEU A 132 -17.15 -8.89 -11.99
CA LEU A 132 -18.04 -9.88 -11.36
C LEU A 132 -17.70 -11.32 -11.76
N SER A 133 -17.20 -11.53 -12.98
CA SER A 133 -16.75 -12.84 -13.47
C SER A 133 -15.64 -13.44 -12.60
N GLU A 134 -14.65 -12.63 -12.20
CA GLU A 134 -13.54 -13.10 -11.36
C GLU A 134 -14.00 -13.36 -9.92
N LEU A 135 -14.88 -12.51 -9.39
CA LEU A 135 -15.46 -12.72 -8.06
C LEU A 135 -16.28 -14.01 -8.00
N LEU A 136 -17.08 -14.31 -9.03
CA LEU A 136 -17.82 -15.56 -9.16
C LEU A 136 -16.89 -16.76 -9.31
N ARG A 137 -15.85 -16.68 -10.15
CA ARG A 137 -14.84 -17.73 -10.31
C ARG A 137 -14.20 -18.06 -8.96
N PHE A 138 -13.74 -17.04 -8.23
CA PHE A 138 -13.14 -17.20 -6.92
C PHE A 138 -14.10 -17.85 -5.92
N LEU A 139 -15.36 -17.42 -5.90
CA LEU A 139 -16.39 -17.95 -5.00
C LEU A 139 -16.68 -19.43 -5.30
N ILE A 140 -16.84 -19.80 -6.57
CA ILE A 140 -17.07 -21.20 -7.00
C ILE A 140 -15.88 -22.08 -6.60
N VAL A 141 -14.65 -21.67 -6.93
CA VAL A 141 -13.43 -22.43 -6.57
C VAL A 141 -13.30 -22.59 -5.06
N SER A 142 -13.63 -21.54 -4.29
CA SER A 142 -13.62 -21.60 -2.83
C SER A 142 -14.68 -22.57 -2.27
N LEU A 143 -15.89 -22.57 -2.84
CA LEU A 143 -16.98 -23.48 -2.45
C LEU A 143 -16.67 -24.94 -2.75
N VAL A 144 -16.23 -25.24 -3.97
CA VAL A 144 -15.86 -26.59 -4.42
C VAL A 144 -14.77 -27.16 -3.50
N ARG A 145 -13.80 -26.33 -3.13
CA ARG A 145 -12.75 -26.74 -2.20
C ARG A 145 -13.26 -26.94 -0.78
N LYS A 146 -14.12 -26.07 -0.27
CA LYS A 146 -14.72 -26.22 1.07
C LYS A 146 -15.48 -27.55 1.18
N MET A 147 -16.18 -27.95 0.12
CA MET A 147 -16.86 -29.24 0.03
C MET A 147 -15.88 -30.41 -0.09
N SER A 148 -14.84 -30.29 -0.94
CA SER A 148 -13.82 -31.34 -1.14
C SER A 148 -12.94 -31.60 0.09
N GLN A 149 -12.58 -30.56 0.86
CA GLN A 149 -11.79 -30.66 2.09
C GLN A 149 -12.53 -31.44 3.21
N THR A 150 -13.85 -31.56 3.13
CA THR A 150 -14.66 -32.35 4.08
C THR A 150 -14.61 -33.84 3.74
N SER A 151 -14.20 -34.21 2.51
CA SER A 151 -14.19 -35.61 2.02
C SER A 151 -12.80 -36.19 1.78
N SER A 152 -11.71 -35.40 1.71
CA SER A 152 -10.38 -35.97 1.54
C SER A 152 -9.25 -35.08 2.09
N LYS A 153 -8.47 -35.64 3.02
CA LYS A 153 -7.14 -35.14 3.42
C LYS A 153 -6.14 -35.39 2.28
N VAL A 154 -6.22 -34.62 1.20
CA VAL A 154 -5.14 -34.59 0.19
C VAL A 154 -4.41 -33.26 0.30
N GLY A 155 -3.20 -33.33 0.85
CA GLY A 155 -2.26 -32.22 0.93
C GLY A 155 -1.76 -31.85 -0.47
N GLY A 156 -1.59 -30.54 -0.71
CA GLY A 156 -0.80 -30.04 -1.85
C GLY A 156 -1.46 -28.98 -2.73
N ALA A 157 -2.78 -28.76 -2.67
CA ALA A 157 -3.42 -27.80 -3.58
C ALA A 157 -3.19 -26.33 -3.15
N THR A 158 -2.60 -25.53 -4.03
CA THR A 158 -2.40 -24.07 -3.93
C THR A 158 -3.67 -23.36 -3.45
N LYS A 159 -3.57 -22.42 -2.50
CA LYS A 159 -4.73 -21.69 -1.97
C LYS A 159 -5.47 -21.00 -3.12
N PRO A 160 -6.81 -20.91 -3.11
CA PRO A 160 -7.50 -20.09 -4.10
C PRO A 160 -7.01 -18.65 -3.96
N VAL A 161 -6.36 -18.13 -5.01
CA VAL A 161 -5.87 -16.75 -5.08
C VAL A 161 -6.76 -15.98 -6.07
N ILE A 162 -7.14 -14.76 -5.68
CA ILE A 162 -7.86 -13.84 -6.55
C ILE A 162 -6.87 -13.30 -7.59
N ASN A 163 -7.22 -13.39 -8.87
CA ASN A 163 -6.37 -12.84 -9.92
C ASN A 163 -6.62 -11.33 -10.08
N LEU A 164 -5.77 -10.52 -9.43
CA LEU A 164 -5.88 -9.06 -9.46
C LEU A 164 -5.68 -8.45 -10.85
N LYS A 165 -4.92 -9.13 -11.74
CA LYS A 165 -4.65 -8.66 -13.10
C LYS A 165 -5.89 -8.62 -14.00
N THR A 166 -7.00 -9.21 -13.56
CA THR A 166 -8.28 -9.14 -14.28
C THR A 166 -8.99 -7.79 -14.18
N GLY A 167 -8.63 -6.96 -13.19
CA GLY A 167 -9.19 -5.62 -13.01
C GLY A 167 -8.16 -4.54 -12.72
N VAL A 168 -6.86 -4.87 -12.81
CA VAL A 168 -5.75 -3.94 -12.59
C VAL A 168 -4.77 -4.09 -13.74
N ASP A 169 -4.57 -2.99 -14.48
CA ASP A 169 -3.61 -2.95 -15.59
C ASP A 169 -2.18 -2.67 -15.09
N HIS A 170 -2.04 -1.84 -14.06
CA HIS A 170 -0.74 -1.40 -13.53
C HIS A 170 -0.75 -1.31 -11.99
N PHE A 171 0.36 -1.71 -11.38
CA PHE A 171 0.57 -1.64 -9.94
C PHE A 171 1.59 -0.54 -9.61
N CYS A 172 1.14 0.54 -8.98
CA CYS A 172 2.03 1.59 -8.47
C CYS A 172 2.23 1.39 -6.96
N LEU A 173 3.31 0.70 -6.58
CA LEU A 173 3.62 0.41 -5.18
C LEU A 173 4.62 1.42 -4.61
N HIS A 174 4.38 1.90 -3.39
CA HIS A 174 5.37 2.73 -2.69
C HIS A 174 6.60 1.90 -2.34
N THR A 175 7.77 2.37 -2.79
CA THR A 175 9.07 1.71 -2.61
C THR A 175 9.70 2.05 -1.26
N GLY A 176 9.10 1.57 -0.16
CA GLY A 176 9.69 1.72 1.18
C GLY A 176 11.00 0.93 1.39
N GLY A 177 11.26 -0.06 0.52
CA GLY A 177 12.48 -0.85 0.49
C GLY A 177 12.25 -2.16 -0.29
N LYS A 178 13.33 -2.73 -0.85
CA LYS A 178 13.25 -3.94 -1.70
C LYS A 178 12.51 -5.10 -1.03
N ALA A 179 12.78 -5.35 0.26
CA ALA A 179 12.13 -6.44 1.00
C ALA A 179 10.60 -6.30 1.09
N VAL A 180 10.07 -5.07 1.07
CA VAL A 180 8.62 -4.83 1.09
C VAL A 180 8.02 -5.16 -0.27
N ILE A 181 8.67 -4.73 -1.36
CA ILE A 181 8.24 -5.02 -2.73
C ILE A 181 8.28 -6.52 -3.02
N ASP A 182 9.39 -7.18 -2.69
CA ASP A 182 9.55 -8.63 -2.85
C ASP A 182 8.48 -9.39 -2.02
N GLY A 183 8.22 -8.94 -0.80
CA GLY A 183 7.17 -9.50 0.06
C GLY A 183 5.76 -9.36 -0.52
N ILE A 184 5.45 -8.21 -1.15
CA ILE A 184 4.18 -7.99 -1.84
C ILE A 184 4.09 -8.86 -3.10
N GLY A 185 5.15 -8.89 -3.92
CA GLY A 185 5.21 -9.66 -5.15
C GLY A 185 4.95 -11.14 -4.95
N LEU A 186 5.61 -11.73 -3.95
CA LEU A 186 5.43 -13.13 -3.57
C LEU A 186 4.00 -13.44 -3.06
N ASN A 187 3.37 -12.52 -2.32
CA ASN A 187 2.03 -12.77 -1.76
C ASN A 187 0.91 -12.64 -2.79
N LEU A 188 1.14 -11.91 -3.87
CA LEU A 188 0.16 -11.64 -4.92
C LEU A 188 0.44 -12.35 -6.25
N GLU A 189 1.51 -13.13 -6.32
CA GLU A 189 1.97 -13.77 -7.57
C GLU A 189 2.17 -12.73 -8.69
N LEU A 190 2.71 -11.57 -8.34
CA LEU A 190 3.08 -10.53 -9.31
C LEU A 190 4.37 -10.93 -10.01
N SER A 191 4.41 -10.68 -11.32
CA SER A 191 5.61 -10.87 -12.14
C SER A 191 6.58 -9.72 -11.94
N GLU A 192 7.84 -9.90 -12.35
CA GLU A 192 8.85 -8.84 -12.31
C GLU A 192 8.38 -7.57 -13.03
N TYR A 193 7.72 -7.73 -14.18
CA TYR A 193 7.13 -6.62 -14.94
C TYR A 193 6.11 -5.81 -14.13
N ASP A 194 5.28 -6.46 -13.31
CA ASP A 194 4.29 -5.74 -12.48
C ASP A 194 4.95 -4.98 -11.31
N LEU A 195 6.19 -5.34 -10.96
CA LEU A 195 6.97 -4.75 -9.88
C LEU A 195 8.05 -3.78 -10.40
N GLU A 196 8.17 -3.63 -11.72
CA GLU A 196 9.12 -2.70 -12.33
C GLU A 196 8.86 -1.27 -11.81
N PRO A 197 9.91 -0.51 -11.48
CA PRO A 197 9.75 0.90 -11.11
C PRO A 197 9.07 1.68 -12.25
N ALA A 198 8.00 2.40 -11.92
CA ALA A 198 7.28 3.30 -12.82
C ALA A 198 7.91 4.69 -12.89
#